data_AF-A0A250JFQ8-F1
#
_entry.id   AF-A0A250JFQ8-F1
#
_cell.length_a   1.000
_cell.length_b   1.000
_cell.length_c   1.000
_cell.angle_alpha   90.00
_cell.angle_beta   90.00
_cell.angle_gamma   90.00
#
_symmetry.space_group_name_H-M   'P 1'
#
loop_
_entity.id
_entity.type
_entity.pdbx_description
1 polymer ?
#
loop_
_entity_poly.entity_id
_entity_poly.type
_entity_poly.pdbx_seq_one_letter_code
_entity_poly.pdbx_strand_id
1 'polypeptide(L)'
;MSRPEIRALIHRCLSEVEPQLKNLDLTEETALPELGLDSLKLIEVGVRLEDAFGDSVRFDNWLEQERTKQGNSAFKLASLISFIEERRAA
;
A
#
# COMPACT_ATOMS: atom_id res chain seq x y z
N MET A 1 -10.66 0.94 11.98
CA MET A 1 -10.92 0.79 10.55
C MET A 1 -10.73 -0.67 10.20
N SER A 2 -11.63 -1.25 9.43
CA SER A 2 -11.60 -2.66 9.03
C SER A 2 -10.70 -2.89 7.81
N ARG A 3 -10.21 -4.13 7.61
CA ARG A 3 -9.42 -4.50 6.41
C ARG A 3 -10.04 -4.04 5.08
N PRO A 4 -11.35 -4.22 4.83
CA PRO A 4 -11.97 -3.77 3.58
C PRO A 4 -11.90 -2.25 3.40
N GLU A 5 -12.02 -1.47 4.48
CA GLU A 5 -11.88 -0.01 4.43
C GLU A 5 -10.44 0.42 4.14
N ILE A 6 -9.44 -0.25 4.74
CA ILE A 6 -8.02 -0.01 4.46
C ILE A 6 -7.74 -0.29 2.99
N ARG A 7 -8.18 -1.44 2.49
CA ARG A 7 -8.03 -1.82 1.07
C ARG A 7 -8.67 -0.82 0.14
N ALA A 8 -9.88 -0.34 0.45
CA ALA A 8 -10.57 0.66 -0.36
C ALA A 8 -9.81 2.00 -0.41
N LEU A 9 -9.23 2.44 0.71
CA LEU A 9 -8.40 3.65 0.74
C LEU A 9 -7.07 3.47 -0.01
N ILE A 10 -6.41 2.31 0.13
CA ILE A 10 -5.20 2.00 -0.65
C ILE A 10 -5.54 2.03 -2.15
N HIS A 11 -6.62 1.37 -2.56
CA HIS A 11 -7.07 1.35 -3.96
C HIS A 11 -7.37 2.76 -4.47
N ARG A 12 -8.03 3.59 -3.65
CA ARG A 12 -8.25 4.99 -3.98
C ARG A 12 -6.92 5.73 -4.21
N CYS A 13 -5.97 5.65 -3.28
CA CYS A 13 -4.66 6.32 -3.41
C CYS A 13 -3.93 5.86 -4.67
N LEU A 14 -3.92 4.55 -4.94
CA LEU A 14 -3.33 3.97 -6.14
C LEU A 14 -4.01 4.49 -7.42
N SER A 15 -5.34 4.55 -7.44
CA SER A 15 -6.12 5.01 -8.60
C SER A 15 -6.00 6.53 -8.86
N GLU A 16 -5.69 7.32 -7.84
CA GLU A 16 -5.46 8.75 -7.97
C GLU A 16 -4.08 9.05 -8.60
N VAL A 17 -3.06 8.21 -8.33
CA VAL A 17 -1.72 8.32 -8.93
C VAL A 17 -1.66 7.67 -10.30
N GLU A 18 -2.29 6.51 -10.45
CA GLU A 18 -2.30 5.74 -11.68
C GLU A 18 -3.76 5.38 -12.05
N PRO A 19 -4.42 6.23 -12.87
CA PRO A 19 -5.83 6.06 -13.24
C PRO A 19 -6.17 4.72 -13.88
N GLN A 20 -5.21 4.04 -14.51
CA GLN A 20 -5.45 2.71 -15.09
C GLN A 20 -5.79 1.65 -14.04
N LEU A 21 -5.41 1.86 -12.77
CA LEU A 21 -5.71 0.95 -11.65
C LEU A 21 -7.15 1.08 -11.14
N LYS A 22 -7.90 2.10 -11.57
CA LYS A 22 -9.27 2.35 -11.09
C LYS A 22 -10.21 1.17 -11.31
N ASN A 23 -10.04 0.43 -12.41
CA ASN A 23 -10.86 -0.72 -12.76
C ASN A 23 -10.18 -2.07 -12.44
N LEU A 24 -8.98 -2.04 -11.87
CA LEU A 24 -8.26 -3.25 -11.49
C LEU A 24 -8.81 -3.76 -10.15
N ASP A 25 -9.19 -5.04 -10.10
CA ASP A 25 -9.59 -5.69 -8.85
C ASP A 25 -8.34 -6.02 -8.02
N LEU A 26 -8.00 -5.12 -7.10
CA LEU A 26 -6.87 -5.29 -6.20
C LEU A 26 -7.21 -6.26 -5.08
N THR A 27 -6.55 -7.41 -5.09
CA THR A 27 -6.68 -8.44 -4.04
C THR A 27 -5.54 -8.33 -3.04
N GLU A 28 -5.69 -8.93 -1.86
CA GLU A 28 -4.61 -8.94 -0.86
C GLU A 28 -3.34 -9.67 -1.36
N GLU A 29 -3.50 -10.57 -2.34
CA GLU A 29 -2.38 -11.28 -2.97
C GLU A 29 -1.63 -10.46 -4.02
N THR A 30 -2.22 -9.35 -4.49
CA THR A 30 -1.60 -8.48 -5.50
C THR A 30 -0.33 -7.85 -4.94
N ALA A 31 0.77 -7.96 -5.68
CA ALA A 31 2.04 -7.35 -5.28
C ALA A 31 2.19 -5.96 -5.92
N LEU A 32 2.63 -4.98 -5.13
CA LEU A 32 2.83 -3.61 -5.61
C LEU A 32 3.70 -3.49 -6.89
N PRO A 33 4.80 -4.26 -7.04
CA PRO A 33 5.61 -4.24 -8.26
C PRO A 33 4.86 -4.67 -9.53
N GLU A 34 3.80 -5.49 -9.40
CA GLU A 34 2.99 -5.96 -10.53
C GLU A 34 2.10 -4.85 -11.11
N LEU A 35 1.90 -3.77 -10.36
CA LEU A 35 1.07 -2.63 -10.77
C LEU A 35 1.76 -1.70 -11.77
N GLY A 36 3.04 -1.94 -12.08
CA GLY A 36 3.80 -1.15 -13.04
C GLY A 36 4.05 0.30 -12.59
N LEU A 37 4.07 0.54 -11.27
CA LEU A 37 4.37 1.85 -10.71
C LEU A 37 5.87 2.12 -10.77
N ASP A 38 6.25 3.19 -11.46
CA ASP A 38 7.62 3.69 -11.42
C ASP A 38 7.95 4.31 -10.05
N SER A 39 9.24 4.61 -9.84
CA SER A 39 9.72 5.13 -8.55
C SER A 39 9.07 6.46 -8.16
N LEU A 40 8.70 7.31 -9.12
CA LEU A 40 8.05 8.60 -8.84
C LEU A 40 6.61 8.38 -8.40
N LYS A 41 5.88 7.50 -9.08
CA LYS A 41 4.53 7.10 -8.70
C LYS A 41 4.50 6.42 -7.32
N LEU A 42 5.48 5.58 -7.01
CA LEU A 42 5.60 4.98 -5.68
C LEU A 42 5.80 6.01 -4.58
N ILE A 43 6.60 7.04 -4.82
CA ILE A 43 6.77 8.15 -3.86
C ILE A 43 5.44 8.90 -3.68
N GLU A 44 4.73 9.21 -4.78
CA GLU A 44 3.44 9.90 -4.70
C GLU A 44 2.38 9.06 -3.96
N VAL A 45 2.31 7.75 -4.24
CA VAL A 45 1.46 6.81 -3.50
C VAL A 45 1.80 6.83 -2.01
N GLY A 46 3.10 6.81 -1.68
CA GLY A 46 3.56 6.91 -0.29
C GLY A 46 3.02 8.15 0.41
N VAL A 47 3.22 9.33 -0.19
CA VAL A 47 2.71 10.61 0.36
C VAL A 47 1.20 10.59 0.55
N ARG A 48 0.44 10.05 -0.42
CA ARG A 48 -1.04 9.96 -0.31
C ARG A 48 -1.49 8.99 0.77
N LEU A 49 -0.79 7.86 0.94
CA LEU A 49 -1.07 6.92 2.03
C LEU A 49 -0.80 7.57 3.38
N GLU A 50 0.31 8.29 3.52
CA GLU A 50 0.67 9.02 4.74
C GLU A 50 -0.40 10.08 5.08
N ASP A 51 -0.88 10.85 4.09
CA ASP A 51 -1.97 11.82 4.27
C ASP A 51 -3.30 11.14 4.65
N ALA A 52 -3.63 10.02 3.99
CA ALA A 52 -4.90 9.31 4.20
C ALA A 52 -4.98 8.55 5.53
N PHE A 53 -3.86 8.02 6.02
CA PHE A 53 -3.79 7.19 7.23
C PHE A 53 -3.18 7.92 8.43
N GLY A 54 -2.54 9.07 8.22
CA GLY A 54 -1.87 9.89 9.22
C GLY A 54 -0.40 9.53 9.43
N ASP A 55 0.32 10.39 10.15
CA ASP A 55 1.78 10.35 10.33
C ASP A 55 2.36 9.05 10.96
N SER A 56 1.49 8.20 11.55
CA SER A 56 1.90 6.91 12.12
C SER A 56 2.12 5.83 11.05
N VAL A 57 1.50 5.98 9.89
CA VAL A 57 1.71 5.13 8.72
C VAL A 57 2.72 5.82 7.84
N ARG A 58 3.98 5.38 7.87
CA ARG A 58 5.01 5.87 6.94
C ARG A 58 5.33 4.80 5.91
N PHE A 59 5.25 5.16 4.64
CA PHE A 59 5.33 4.19 3.54
C PHE A 59 6.76 3.69 3.33
N ASP A 60 7.76 4.54 3.57
CA ASP A 60 9.17 4.20 3.58
C ASP A 60 9.50 3.09 4.60
N ASN A 61 8.98 3.20 5.83
CA ASN A 61 9.14 2.18 6.87
C ASN A 61 8.56 0.83 6.42
N TRP A 62 7.41 0.85 5.75
CA TRP A 62 6.83 -0.37 5.20
C TRP A 62 7.73 -0.97 4.10
N LEU A 63 8.22 -0.16 3.16
CA LEU A 63 9.15 -0.61 2.11
C LEU A 63 10.42 -1.25 2.69
N GLU A 64 10.97 -0.67 3.76
CA GLU A 64 12.13 -1.24 4.46
C GLU A 64 11.81 -2.59 5.11
N GLN A 65 10.65 -2.72 5.76
CA GLN A 65 10.21 -4.00 6.31
C GLN A 65 10.05 -5.06 5.23
N GLU A 66 9.39 -4.72 4.12
CA GLU A 66 9.18 -5.66 3.01
C GLU A 66 10.50 -6.13 2.37
N ARG A 67 11.53 -5.26 2.31
CA ARG A 67 12.86 -5.64 1.79
C ARG A 67 13.54 -6.73 2.61
N THR A 68 13.16 -6.89 3.88
CA THR A 68 13.70 -7.95 4.75
C THR A 68 12.94 -9.27 4.64
N LYS A 69 11.74 -9.26 4.02
CA LYS A 69 10.94 -10.47 3.81
C LYS A 69 11.53 -11.27 2.66
N GLN A 70 11.85 -12.53 2.93
CA GLN A 70 12.27 -13.49 1.91
C GLN A 70 11.06 -14.23 1.34
N GLY A 71 11.00 -14.38 0.02
CA GLY A 71 10.02 -15.23 -0.67
C GLY A 71 8.82 -14.50 -1.28
N ASN A 72 7.78 -15.26 -1.62
CA ASN A 72 6.65 -14.82 -2.46
C ASN A 72 5.57 -14.00 -1.71
N SER A 73 5.90 -13.40 -0.57
CA SER A 73 4.97 -12.61 0.25
C SER A 73 5.36 -11.13 0.36
N ALA A 74 6.52 -10.75 -0.18
CA ALA A 74 7.00 -9.38 -0.14
C ALA A 74 6.17 -8.45 -1.05
N PHE A 75 5.98 -7.22 -0.59
CA PHE A 75 5.29 -6.12 -1.26
C PHE A 75 3.82 -6.40 -1.62
N LYS A 76 3.20 -7.40 -0.99
CA LYS A 76 1.77 -7.70 -1.18
C LYS A 76 0.87 -6.69 -0.48
N LEU A 77 -0.31 -6.47 -1.04
CA LEU A 77 -1.33 -5.62 -0.42
C LEU A 77 -1.75 -6.15 0.96
N ALA A 78 -1.81 -7.47 1.17
CA ALA A 78 -2.03 -8.09 2.49
C ALA A 78 -1.05 -7.55 3.56
N SER A 79 0.21 -7.39 3.16
CA SER A 79 1.29 -6.93 4.02
C SER A 79 1.14 -5.46 4.37
N LEU A 80 0.84 -4.62 3.37
CA LEU A 80 0.57 -3.20 3.56
C LEU A 80 -0.65 -2.96 4.46
N ILE A 81 -1.73 -3.72 4.23
CA ILE A 81 -2.94 -3.66 5.07
C ILE A 81 -2.58 -3.99 6.52
N SER A 82 -1.84 -5.08 6.75
CA SER A 82 -1.46 -5.50 8.09
C SER A 82 -0.56 -4.47 8.78
N PHE A 83 0.39 -3.88 8.06
CA PHE A 83 1.22 -2.78 8.57
C PHE A 83 0.38 -1.58 9.01
N ILE A 84 -0.62 -1.18 8.22
CA ILE A 84 -1.53 -0.07 8.57
C ILE A 84 -2.38 -0.42 9.80
N GLU A 85 -2.87 -1.67 9.90
CA GLU A 85 -3.61 -2.13 11.09
C GLU A 85 -2.76 -2.03 12.35
N GLU A 86 -1.51 -2.50 12.31
CA GLU A 86 -0.58 -2.44 13.44
C GLU A 86 -0.27 -1.00 13.87
N ARG A 87 0.01 -0.10 12.92
CA ARG A 87 0.35 1.30 13.20
C ARG A 87 -0.81 2.14 13.72
N ARG A 88 -2.04 1.73 13.46
CA ARG A 88 -3.25 2.40 13.98
C ARG A 88 -3.74 1.81 15.30
N ALA A 89 -3.28 0.62 15.66
CA ALA A 89 -3.54 0.00 16.96
C ALA A 89 -2.54 0.43 18.04
N ALA A 90 -1.38 0.97 17.64
CA ALA A 90 -0.34 1.53 18.50
C ALA A 90 -0.62 3.00 18.84
#